data_AF-A0A1J5PW93-F1
#
_entry.id   AF-A0A1J5PW93-F1
#
_cell.length_a   1.000
_cell.length_b   1.000
_cell.length_c   1.000
_cell.angle_alpha   90.00
_cell.angle_beta   90.00
_cell.angle_gamma   90.00
#
_symmetry.space_group_name_H-M   'P 1'
#
loop_
_entity.id
_entity.type
_entity.pdbx_description
1 polymer ?
#
loop_
_entity_poly.entity_id
_entity_poly.type
_entity_poly.pdbx_seq_one_letter_code
_entity_poly.pdbx_strand_id
1 'polypeptide(L)'
;MSTSTKSALIATVLATAGIMASAAIAPTSGRGAYGEQLVALQGGSTLHIYKDGKMAEENAYGRPTVMAPGQQLHDQNGATITMNGDEVARLSMEQFPKNR
;
A
#
# COMPACT_ATOMS: atom_id res chain seq x y z
N MET A 1 23.12 44.25 -6.34
CA MET A 1 21.96 44.42 -5.46
C MET A 1 20.79 43.59 -6.02
N SER A 2 20.22 42.67 -5.21
CA SER A 2 18.92 41.94 -5.31
C SER A 2 18.47 41.28 -6.63
N THR A 3 18.44 39.93 -6.77
CA THR A 3 17.50 38.88 -6.28
C THR A 3 16.13 38.75 -6.99
N SER A 4 15.96 37.58 -7.63
CA SER A 4 14.80 36.65 -7.63
C SER A 4 13.42 37.11 -8.13
N THR A 5 12.84 36.36 -9.09
CA THR A 5 11.49 35.77 -8.94
C THR A 5 11.35 34.49 -9.76
N LYS A 6 10.88 33.43 -9.10
CA LYS A 6 10.62 32.06 -9.57
C LYS A 6 9.22 31.99 -10.21
N SER A 7 9.00 31.14 -11.21
CA SER A 7 7.74 30.42 -11.51
C SER A 7 7.86 29.73 -12.89
N ALA A 8 7.44 28.51 -13.16
CA ALA A 8 7.08 27.34 -12.37
C ALA A 8 7.16 26.18 -13.38
N LEU A 9 7.96 25.15 -13.08
CA LEU A 9 8.01 23.92 -13.87
C LEU A 9 6.71 23.14 -13.63
N ILE A 10 5.82 23.09 -14.61
CA ILE A 10 4.72 22.12 -14.62
C ILE A 10 5.28 20.84 -15.24
N ALA A 11 5.96 20.05 -14.40
CA ALA A 11 6.32 18.68 -14.74
C ALA A 11 5.07 17.81 -14.50
N THR A 12 4.28 17.59 -15.54
CA THR A 12 3.23 16.57 -15.53
C THR A 12 3.90 15.20 -15.45
N VAL A 13 4.14 14.70 -14.25
CA VAL A 13 4.50 13.29 -14.04
C VAL A 13 3.22 12.49 -14.18
N LEU A 14 3.01 11.95 -15.38
CA LEU A 14 2.07 10.87 -15.60
C LEU A 14 2.66 9.63 -14.91
N ALA A 15 2.29 9.40 -13.66
CA ALA A 15 2.62 8.16 -12.96
C ALA A 15 1.82 7.03 -13.62
N THR A 16 2.36 6.45 -14.68
CA THR A 16 1.98 5.12 -15.12
C THR A 16 2.30 4.19 -13.96
N ALA A 17 1.27 3.83 -13.18
CA ALA A 17 1.36 2.79 -12.17
C ALA A 17 1.74 1.49 -12.89
N GLY A 18 3.04 1.22 -12.95
CA GLY A 18 3.57 -0.03 -13.47
C GLY A 18 3.07 -1.13 -12.56
N ILE A 19 2.21 -2.01 -13.09
CA ILE A 19 1.83 -3.24 -12.43
C ILE A 19 3.08 -4.15 -12.50
N MET A 20 3.98 -3.98 -11.54
CA MET A 20 5.08 -4.92 -11.32
C MET A 20 4.47 -6.18 -10.73
N ALA A 21 4.68 -7.32 -11.37
CA ALA A 21 4.09 -8.59 -10.96
C ALA A 21 4.68 -9.06 -9.61
N SER A 22 4.05 -8.69 -8.51
CA SER A 22 4.32 -9.23 -7.17
C SER A 22 3.55 -10.54 -6.97
N ALA A 23 4.21 -11.58 -6.44
CA ALA A 23 3.57 -12.86 -6.17
C ALA A 23 2.50 -12.71 -5.07
N ALA A 24 1.22 -12.85 -5.45
CA ALA A 24 0.10 -12.86 -4.53
C ALA A 24 0.12 -14.14 -3.67
N ILE A 25 -0.05 -13.99 -2.36
CA ILE A 25 -0.38 -15.11 -1.48
C ILE A 25 -1.90 -15.21 -1.36
N ALA A 26 -2.45 -16.42 -1.51
CA ALA A 26 -3.87 -16.66 -1.28
C ALA A 26 -4.21 -16.39 0.20
N PRO A 27 -5.32 -15.71 0.51
CA PRO A 27 -5.74 -15.50 1.89
C PRO A 27 -6.01 -16.85 2.55
N THR A 28 -5.13 -17.25 3.47
CA THR A 28 -5.34 -18.46 4.28
C THR A 28 -6.15 -18.08 5.51
N SER A 29 -7.31 -18.72 5.66
CA SER A 29 -8.11 -18.81 6.89
C SER A 29 -8.40 -17.46 7.58
N GLY A 30 -9.38 -16.71 7.08
CA GLY A 30 -9.95 -15.54 7.76
C GLY A 30 -9.12 -14.26 7.74
N ARG A 31 -7.94 -14.29 7.09
CA ARG A 31 -7.16 -13.08 6.83
C ARG A 31 -7.57 -12.46 5.50
N GLY A 32 -8.21 -11.30 5.67
CA GLY A 32 -8.68 -10.32 4.72
C GLY A 32 -9.74 -10.75 3.68
N ALA A 33 -10.21 -9.75 2.94
CA ALA A 33 -11.52 -9.74 2.29
C ALA A 33 -11.55 -10.52 0.97
N TYR A 34 -12.71 -11.07 0.62
CA TYR A 34 -12.88 -11.85 -0.62
C TYR A 34 -12.52 -11.02 -1.88
N GLY A 35 -11.45 -11.42 -2.55
CA GLY A 35 -10.90 -10.78 -3.74
C GLY A 35 -9.98 -9.58 -3.46
N GLU A 36 -9.47 -9.47 -2.24
CA GLU A 36 -8.21 -8.78 -2.00
C GLU A 36 -7.03 -9.63 -2.50
N GLN A 37 -5.90 -8.98 -2.78
CA GLN A 37 -4.61 -9.60 -2.97
C GLN A 37 -3.70 -9.26 -1.79
N LEU A 38 -3.08 -10.28 -1.21
CA LEU A 38 -2.09 -10.12 -0.15
C LEU A 38 -0.68 -10.26 -0.73
N VAL A 39 0.21 -9.33 -0.36
CA VAL A 39 1.62 -9.34 -0.76
C VAL A 39 2.49 -9.28 0.49
N ALA A 40 3.38 -10.26 0.65
CA ALA A 40 4.38 -10.23 1.71
C ALA A 40 5.50 -9.24 1.36
N LEU A 41 5.80 -8.32 2.27
CA LEU A 41 6.83 -7.30 2.11
C LEU A 41 8.15 -7.70 2.77
N GLN A 42 9.24 -7.07 2.33
CA GLN A 42 10.51 -7.09 3.03
C GLN A 42 10.32 -6.47 4.42
N GLY A 43 10.81 -7.14 5.46
CA GLY A 43 10.56 -6.75 6.86
C GLY A 43 9.39 -7.48 7.52
N GLY A 44 8.68 -8.34 6.79
CA GLY A 44 7.68 -9.25 7.35
C GLY A 44 6.29 -8.65 7.54
N SER A 45 6.05 -7.42 7.08
CA SER A 45 4.72 -6.86 6.93
C SER A 45 3.99 -7.45 5.71
N THR A 46 2.68 -7.23 5.66
CA THR A 46 1.78 -7.69 4.59
C THR A 46 1.03 -6.49 4.02
N LEU A 47 1.09 -6.33 2.70
CA LEU A 47 0.31 -5.34 1.98
C LEU A 47 -1.01 -5.97 1.52
N HIS A 48 -2.13 -5.38 1.91
CA HIS A 48 -3.47 -5.69 1.42
C HIS A 48 -3.76 -4.80 0.22
N ILE A 49 -3.98 -5.39 -0.95
CA ILE A 49 -4.41 -4.70 -2.17
C ILE A 49 -5.87 -5.05 -2.42
N TYR A 50 -6.73 -4.05 -2.37
CA TYR A 50 -8.17 -4.25 -2.47
C TYR A 50 -8.66 -4.14 -3.92
N LYS A 51 -9.91 -4.56 -4.17
CA LYS A 51 -10.51 -4.55 -5.52
C LYS A 51 -10.56 -3.17 -6.17
N ASP A 52 -10.61 -2.11 -5.37
CA ASP A 52 -10.58 -0.72 -5.83
C ASP A 52 -9.14 -0.21 -6.14
N GLY A 53 -8.13 -1.08 -5.99
CA GLY A 53 -6.73 -0.77 -6.20
C GLY A 53 -6.09 0.05 -5.07
N LYS A 54 -6.85 0.37 -4.02
CA LYS A 54 -6.29 0.98 -2.81
C LYS A 54 -5.62 -0.08 -1.95
N MET A 55 -4.72 0.34 -1.07
CA MET A 55 -3.93 -0.60 -0.28
C MET A 55 -3.89 -0.23 1.20
N ALA A 56 -3.56 -1.20 2.05
CA ALA A 56 -3.29 -1.00 3.49
C ALA A 56 -2.16 -1.93 3.94
N GLU A 57 -1.32 -1.50 4.86
CA GLU A 57 -0.26 -2.34 5.42
C GLU A 57 -0.66 -2.91 6.79
N GLU A 58 -0.50 -4.22 6.94
CA GLU A 58 -0.47 -4.94 8.20
C GLU A 58 1.01 -5.17 8.58
N ASN A 59 1.46 -4.67 9.72
CA ASN A 59 2.85 -4.90 10.15
C ASN A 59 3.10 -6.38 10.53
N ALA A 60 4.36 -6.75 10.81
CA ALA A 60 4.75 -8.12 11.16
C ALA A 60 4.04 -8.70 12.40
N TYR A 61 3.40 -7.85 13.22
CA TYR A 61 2.63 -8.26 14.40
C TYR A 61 1.12 -8.34 14.14
N GLY A 62 0.69 -8.19 12.89
CA GLY A 62 -0.71 -8.25 12.51
C GLY A 62 -1.48 -6.96 12.72
N ARG A 63 -0.82 -5.81 12.90
CA ARG A 63 -1.51 -4.53 13.21
C ARG A 63 -1.53 -3.60 11.99
N PRO A 64 -2.68 -2.94 11.69
CA PRO A 64 -2.75 -1.93 10.64
C PRO A 64 -1.77 -0.79 10.93
N THR A 65 -0.98 -0.40 9.93
CA THR A 65 0.05 0.63 10.07
C THR A 65 -0.10 1.67 8.95
N VAL A 66 -0.08 2.95 9.36
CA VAL A 66 -0.19 4.11 8.47
C VAL A 66 1.04 4.18 7.59
N MET A 67 0.80 4.37 6.28
CA MET A 67 1.87 4.59 5.32
C MET A 67 1.75 5.95 4.64
N ALA A 68 2.90 6.49 4.24
CA ALA A 68 2.91 7.75 3.52
C ALA A 68 2.39 7.56 2.08
N PRO A 69 1.59 8.52 1.54
CA PRO A 69 1.20 8.49 0.14
C PRO A 69 2.43 8.45 -0.78
N GLY A 70 2.43 7.53 -1.76
CA GLY A 70 3.54 7.36 -2.69
C GLY A 70 4.80 6.72 -2.10
N GLN A 71 4.74 6.23 -0.87
CA GLN A 71 5.81 5.42 -0.27
C GLN A 71 6.11 4.21 -1.16
N GLN A 72 7.40 3.90 -1.35
CA GLN A 72 7.83 2.70 -2.06
C GLN A 72 7.99 1.56 -1.07
N LEU A 73 7.44 0.41 -1.41
CA LEU A 73 7.49 -0.83 -0.65
C LEU A 73 8.18 -1.88 -1.50
N HIS A 74 8.82 -2.84 -0.85
CA HIS A 74 9.50 -3.93 -1.54
C HIS A 74 8.87 -5.26 -1.14
N ASP A 75 8.49 -6.07 -2.12
CA ASP A 75 8.05 -7.44 -1.86
C ASP A 75 9.23 -8.35 -1.49
N GLN A 76 8.96 -9.58 -1.03
CA GLN A 76 10.00 -10.55 -0.67
C GLN A 76 11.00 -10.86 -1.80
N ASN A 77 10.65 -10.60 -3.06
CA ASN A 77 11.49 -10.81 -4.24
C ASN A 77 12.24 -9.54 -4.66
N GLY A 78 12.04 -8.41 -3.98
CA GLY A 78 12.63 -7.11 -4.29
C GLY A 78 11.87 -6.30 -5.34
N ALA A 79 10.68 -6.74 -5.76
CA ALA A 79 9.83 -5.93 -6.62
C ALA A 79 9.36 -4.68 -5.87
N THR A 80 9.42 -3.53 -6.54
CA THR A 80 8.98 -2.26 -5.95
C THR A 80 7.50 -2.04 -6.21
N ILE A 81 6.76 -1.71 -5.15
CA ILE A 81 5.35 -1.39 -5.16
C ILE A 81 5.21 0.06 -4.71
N THR A 82 4.52 0.88 -5.51
CA THR A 82 4.22 2.26 -5.12
C THR A 82 2.88 2.29 -4.39
N MET A 83 2.88 2.87 -3.20
CA MET A 83 1.70 2.89 -2.37
C MET A 83 0.57 3.74 -2.97
N ASN A 84 -0.63 3.16 -3.05
CA ASN A 84 -1.83 3.83 -3.55
C ASN A 84 -2.96 3.87 -2.50
N GLY A 85 -3.12 5.03 -1.87
CA GLY A 85 -4.12 5.30 -0.82
C GLY A 85 -3.80 4.62 0.52
N ASP A 86 -4.15 5.22 1.66
CA ASP A 86 -3.86 4.66 2.99
C ASP A 86 -5.15 4.15 3.67
N GLU A 87 -5.50 2.88 3.45
CA GLU A 87 -6.77 2.28 3.89
C GLU A 87 -6.67 1.60 5.27
N VAL A 88 -5.84 2.12 6.17
CA VAL A 88 -5.65 1.61 7.53
C VAL A 88 -6.94 1.52 8.33
N ALA A 89 -7.85 2.49 8.15
CA ALA A 89 -9.15 2.46 8.81
C ALA A 89 -10.00 1.26 8.34
N ARG A 90 -10.01 0.96 7.03
CA ARG A 90 -10.70 -0.21 6.47
C ARG A 90 -10.13 -1.50 7.03
N LEU A 91 -8.80 -1.65 6.99
CA LEU A 91 -8.12 -2.83 7.52
C LEU A 91 -8.38 -3.00 9.03
N SER A 92 -8.39 -1.91 9.80
CA SER A 92 -8.73 -1.95 11.22
C SER A 92 -10.17 -2.40 11.47
N MET A 93 -11.13 -2.01 10.63
CA MET A 93 -12.52 -2.45 10.76
C MET A 93 -12.69 -3.94 10.41
N GLU A 94 -11.91 -4.44 9.44
CA GLU A 94 -11.89 -5.86 9.05
C GLU A 94 -11.33 -6.74 10.16
N GLN A 95 -10.25 -6.31 10.82
CA GLN A 95 -9.62 -7.07 11.91
C GLN A 95 -10.41 -7.01 13.21
N PHE A 96 -11.06 -5.89 13.52
CA PHE A 96 -11.81 -5.66 14.76
C PHE A 96 -13.30 -5.39 14.46
N PRO A 97 -14.06 -6.39 14.00
CA PRO A 97 -15.49 -6.23 13.76
C PRO A 97 -16.20 -5.92 15.08
N LYS A 98 -17.03 -4.86 15.10
CA LYS A 98 -17.67 -4.34 16.33
C LYS A 98 -18.60 -5.31 17.08
N ASN A 99 -18.87 -6.51 16.55
CA ASN A 99 -19.87 -7.44 17.08
C ASN A 99 -19.34 -8.90 17.19
N ARG A 100 -18.32 -9.16 18.03
CA ARG A 100 -18.02 -10.54 18.49
C ARG A 100 -18.52 -10.77 19.91
#